data_AF-A0AAW6I7F0-F1
#
_entry.id   AF-A0AAW6I7F0-F1
#
_cell.length_a   1.000
_cell.length_b   1.000
_cell.length_c   1.000
_cell.angle_alpha   90.00
_cell.angle_beta   90.00
_cell.angle_gamma   90.00
#
_symmetry.space_group_name_H-M   'P 1'
#
loop_
_entity.id
_entity.type
_entity.pdbx_description
1 polymer ?
#
loop_
_entity_poly.entity_id
_entity_poly.type
_entity_poly.pdbx_seq_one_letter_code
_entity_poly.pdbx_strand_id
1 'polypeptide(L)'
;MGKKIFTILFATMMVIAICSSCGNDDETKNDIRTGEEQVDQLIDQLILNIAQMCVDKKNGEFYLPVSSKDEAYRFCESLTGEKWDGKNRTVTLADAYGTVMLKAGSVEGLYGTVIFRDVRHLDDMTLHLADPEYIKNDNYGIDQFVNISVIGTCTNPKCKYVYTKNAAGVGYMPSGYKCDKCGSKLNVTTSWGGR
;
A
#
# COMPACT_ATOMS: atom_id res chain seq x y z
N MET A 1 -24.39 22.26 -28.50
CA MET A 1 -25.10 21.50 -27.45
C MET A 1 -24.08 20.76 -26.62
N GLY A 2 -23.92 21.18 -25.36
CA GLY A 2 -22.82 20.75 -24.48
C GLY A 2 -22.95 19.28 -24.03
N LYS A 3 -21.84 18.55 -24.11
CA LYS A 3 -21.70 17.21 -23.52
C LYS A 3 -21.48 17.38 -22.02
N LYS A 4 -22.49 17.00 -21.22
CA LYS A 4 -22.41 16.96 -19.76
C LYS A 4 -21.52 15.78 -19.37
N ILE A 5 -20.33 16.07 -18.84
CA ILE A 5 -19.47 15.07 -18.21
C ILE A 5 -20.02 14.89 -16.78
N PHE A 6 -20.54 13.69 -16.50
CA PHE A 6 -20.92 13.30 -15.13
C PHE A 6 -19.65 13.01 -14.35
N THR A 7 -19.15 14.00 -13.60
CA THR A 7 -18.12 13.80 -12.59
C THR A 7 -18.78 13.17 -11.37
N ILE A 8 -18.61 11.86 -11.19
CA ILE A 8 -19.02 11.16 -9.97
C ILE A 8 -17.89 11.37 -8.93
N LEU A 9 -18.09 12.34 -8.05
CA LEU A 9 -17.32 12.51 -6.82
C LEU A 9 -17.74 11.43 -5.82
N PHE A 10 -16.93 10.38 -5.65
CA PHE A 10 -17.06 9.47 -4.52
C PHE A 10 -16.34 10.08 -3.31
N ALA A 11 -17.07 10.79 -2.46
CA ALA A 11 -16.59 11.22 -1.16
C ALA A 11 -16.75 10.06 -0.17
N THR A 12 -15.67 9.32 0.10
CA THR A 12 -15.64 8.34 1.18
C THR A 12 -15.32 9.04 2.50
N MET A 13 -16.34 9.38 3.29
CA MET A 13 -16.17 9.75 4.70
C MET A 13 -15.67 8.52 5.47
N MET A 14 -14.41 8.52 5.88
CA MET A 14 -13.94 7.66 6.96
C MET A 14 -14.51 8.17 8.28
N VAL A 15 -15.43 7.41 8.87
CA VAL A 15 -15.87 7.61 10.26
C VAL A 15 -14.82 6.97 11.16
N ILE A 16 -14.02 7.77 11.84
CA ILE A 16 -13.17 7.29 12.94
C ILE A 16 -14.08 7.13 14.15
N ALA A 17 -14.36 5.87 14.52
CA ALA A 17 -15.02 5.55 15.78
C ALA A 17 -14.01 5.73 16.92
N ILE A 18 -14.08 6.84 17.63
CA ILE A 18 -13.31 7.07 18.85
C ILE A 18 -14.17 6.56 20.01
N CYS A 19 -13.87 5.37 20.53
CA CYS A 19 -14.46 4.92 21.78
C CYS A 19 -13.80 5.68 22.94
N SER A 20 -14.44 6.77 23.36
CA SER A 20 -14.08 7.53 24.56
C SER A 20 -14.43 6.71 25.81
N SER A 21 -13.41 6.07 26.40
CA SER A 21 -13.47 5.54 27.77
C SER A 21 -12.66 6.48 28.66
N CYS A 22 -13.35 7.29 29.46
CA CYS A 22 -12.75 8.18 30.46
C CYS A 22 -11.87 7.40 31.45
N GLY A 23 -10.61 7.79 31.54
CA GLY A 23 -9.69 7.42 32.62
C GLY A 23 -8.47 8.32 32.52
N ASN A 24 -8.47 9.39 33.32
CA ASN A 24 -7.35 10.32 33.44
C ASN A 24 -6.10 9.57 33.89
N ASP A 25 -5.10 9.52 33.01
CA ASP A 25 -3.65 9.63 33.23
C ASP A 25 -2.98 9.14 31.93
N ASP A 26 -3.15 9.89 30.83
CA ASP A 26 -2.49 9.58 29.55
C ASP A 26 -1.04 10.07 29.59
N GLU A 27 -0.20 9.37 30.37
CA GLU A 27 1.10 9.04 29.79
C GLU A 27 0.79 8.34 28.49
N THR A 28 1.12 8.99 27.36
CA THR A 28 0.99 8.38 26.04
C THR A 28 1.76 7.08 26.09
N LYS A 29 1.05 5.97 26.32
CA LYS A 29 1.55 4.65 25.99
C LYS A 29 1.79 4.72 24.50
N ASN A 30 3.01 5.05 24.13
CA ASN A 30 3.60 4.59 22.89
C ASN A 30 3.45 3.08 22.98
N ASP A 31 2.33 2.56 22.49
CA ASP A 31 2.19 1.14 22.21
C ASP A 31 3.27 0.87 21.17
N ILE A 32 4.42 0.38 21.63
CA ILE A 32 5.56 0.08 20.77
C ILE A 32 5.11 -1.12 19.94
N ARG A 33 4.62 -0.82 18.75
CA ARG A 33 4.21 -1.84 17.79
C ARG A 33 5.41 -2.70 17.42
N THR A 34 5.18 -4.00 17.40
CA THR A 34 6.17 -4.97 16.92
C THR A 34 6.41 -4.80 15.43
N GLY A 35 7.57 -5.26 14.94
CA GLY A 35 7.86 -5.24 13.51
C GLY A 35 6.83 -6.01 12.68
N GLU A 36 6.30 -7.11 13.23
CA GLU A 36 5.24 -7.90 12.59
C GLU A 36 3.95 -7.08 12.43
N GLU A 37 3.51 -6.35 13.45
CA GLU A 37 2.31 -5.51 13.38
C GLU A 37 2.47 -4.32 12.43
N GLN A 38 3.69 -3.79 12.30
CA GLN A 38 3.98 -2.73 11.33
C GLN A 38 3.89 -3.26 9.90
N VAL A 39 4.48 -4.43 9.63
CA VAL A 39 4.39 -5.08 8.31
C VAL A 39 2.96 -5.44 7.96
N ASP A 40 2.21 -6.07 8.88
CA ASP A 40 0.83 -6.48 8.63
C ASP A 40 -0.04 -5.24 8.27
N GLN A 41 0.09 -4.12 8.99
CA GLN A 41 -0.61 -2.87 8.61
C GLN A 41 -0.18 -2.32 7.26
N LEU A 42 1.12 -2.31 6.98
CA LEU A 42 1.65 -1.81 5.73
C LEU A 42 1.05 -2.59 4.56
N ILE A 43 1.02 -3.93 4.65
CA ILE A 43 0.42 -4.79 3.63
C ILE A 43 -1.09 -4.56 3.55
N ASP A 44 -1.79 -4.34 4.67
CA ASP A 44 -3.22 -4.01 4.68
C ASP A 44 -3.49 -2.72 3.87
N GLN A 45 -2.69 -1.67 4.08
CA GLN A 45 -2.82 -0.41 3.34
C GLN A 45 -2.58 -0.61 1.84
N LEU A 46 -1.62 -1.44 1.44
CA LEU A 46 -1.39 -1.77 0.04
C LEU A 46 -2.57 -2.55 -0.56
N ILE A 47 -3.09 -3.56 0.14
CA ILE A 47 -4.25 -4.35 -0.32
C ILE A 47 -5.50 -3.47 -0.43
N LEU A 48 -5.73 -2.54 0.49
CA LEU A 48 -6.86 -1.62 0.45
C LEU A 48 -6.82 -0.71 -0.79
N ASN A 49 -5.63 -0.40 -1.29
CA ASN A 49 -5.44 0.53 -2.40
C ASN A 49 -5.15 -0.15 -3.74
N ILE A 50 -5.01 -1.48 -3.76
CA ILE A 50 -4.61 -2.21 -4.98
C ILE A 50 -5.57 -2.04 -6.15
N ALA A 51 -6.85 -1.81 -5.88
CA ALA A 51 -7.85 -1.58 -6.92
C ALA A 51 -7.64 -0.27 -7.70
N GLN A 52 -6.89 0.67 -7.12
CA GLN A 52 -6.59 1.97 -7.72
C GLN A 52 -5.17 2.00 -8.31
N MET A 53 -4.33 1.03 -7.96
CA MET A 53 -2.94 0.99 -8.41
C MET A 53 -2.85 0.70 -9.90
N CYS A 54 -1.90 1.35 -10.55
CA CYS A 54 -1.48 1.14 -11.93
C CYS A 54 -0.05 0.61 -11.95
N VAL A 55 0.41 0.08 -13.08
CA VAL A 55 1.78 -0.44 -13.22
C VAL A 55 2.42 0.06 -14.50
N ASP A 56 3.67 0.51 -14.39
CA ASP A 56 4.56 0.66 -15.53
C ASP A 56 5.05 -0.74 -15.94
N LYS A 57 4.52 -1.24 -17.06
CA LYS A 57 4.87 -2.58 -17.58
C LYS A 57 6.34 -2.72 -17.98
N LYS A 58 7.05 -1.62 -18.23
CA LYS A 58 8.46 -1.64 -18.64
C LYS A 58 9.38 -1.92 -17.46
N ASN A 59 9.12 -1.28 -16.32
CA ASN A 59 10.00 -1.33 -15.15
C ASN A 59 9.41 -2.16 -14.00
N GLY A 60 8.12 -2.53 -14.07
CA GLY A 60 7.41 -3.23 -13.00
C GLY A 60 7.12 -2.37 -11.77
N GLU A 61 7.18 -1.05 -11.92
CA GLU A 61 6.94 -0.09 -10.85
C GLU A 61 5.46 0.25 -10.74
N PHE A 62 4.98 0.40 -9.51
CA PHE A 62 3.58 0.67 -9.23
C PHE A 62 3.32 2.17 -9.08
N TYR A 63 2.12 2.58 -9.44
CA TYR A 63 1.64 3.94 -9.30
C TYR A 63 0.30 3.92 -8.56
N LEU A 64 0.13 4.79 -7.57
CA LEU A 64 -1.15 5.04 -6.93
C LEU A 64 -1.59 6.47 -7.30
N PRO A 65 -2.68 6.63 -8.07
CA PRO A 65 -3.28 7.92 -8.32
C PRO A 65 -3.78 8.54 -7.02
N VAL A 66 -3.37 9.77 -6.75
CA VAL A 66 -3.77 10.56 -5.58
C VAL A 66 -4.13 11.97 -6.02
N SER A 67 -5.13 12.57 -5.39
CA SER A 67 -5.69 13.86 -5.78
C SER A 67 -4.85 15.05 -5.34
N SER A 68 -3.90 14.85 -4.43
CA SER A 68 -3.08 15.93 -3.88
C SER A 68 -1.82 15.43 -3.18
N LYS A 69 -0.89 16.35 -2.97
CA LYS A 69 0.29 16.16 -2.13
C LYS A 69 -0.06 15.75 -0.69
N ASP A 70 -1.08 16.37 -0.11
CA ASP A 70 -1.51 16.07 1.27
C ASP A 70 -2.12 14.67 1.40
N GLU A 71 -2.78 14.17 0.35
CA GLU A 71 -3.24 12.78 0.29
C GLU A 71 -2.05 11.81 0.16
N ALA A 72 -1.09 12.11 -0.71
CA ALA A 72 0.13 11.32 -0.83
C ALA A 72 0.86 11.19 0.52
N TYR A 73 0.92 12.28 1.28
CA TYR A 73 1.62 12.32 2.56
C TYR A 73 0.86 11.49 3.58
N ARG A 74 -0.46 11.68 3.73
CA ARG A 74 -1.30 10.85 4.61
C ARG A 74 -1.21 9.36 4.29
N PHE A 75 -1.09 8.99 3.02
CA PHE A 75 -0.85 7.60 2.63
C PHE A 75 0.54 7.10 3.09
N CYS A 76 1.60 7.90 2.95
CA CYS A 76 2.92 7.53 3.49
C CYS A 76 2.92 7.40 5.02
N GLU A 77 2.17 8.26 5.70
CA GLU A 77 1.97 8.20 7.15
C GLU A 77 1.19 6.93 7.55
N SER A 78 0.19 6.51 6.77
CA SER A 78 -0.54 5.26 7.05
C SER A 78 0.31 4.00 6.84
N LEU A 79 1.31 4.05 5.96
CA LEU A 79 2.26 2.95 5.76
C LEU A 79 3.30 2.84 6.88
N THR A 80 3.82 3.99 7.34
CA THR A 80 4.96 4.03 8.27
C THR A 80 4.56 4.23 9.73
N GLY A 81 3.36 4.75 9.99
CA GLY A 81 2.93 5.20 11.31
C GLY A 81 3.56 6.51 11.77
N GLU A 82 4.35 7.17 10.91
CA GLU A 82 5.08 8.40 11.24
C GLU A 82 4.69 9.54 10.32
N LYS A 83 4.65 10.77 10.87
CA LYS A 83 4.45 11.98 10.06
C LYS A 83 5.55 12.16 9.01
N TRP A 84 5.16 12.63 7.83
CA TRP A 84 6.10 12.92 6.75
C TRP A 84 6.07 14.40 6.34
N ASP A 85 7.22 15.06 6.39
CA ASP A 85 7.38 16.47 6.02
C ASP A 85 7.68 16.67 4.53
N GLY A 86 7.69 15.60 3.75
CA GLY A 86 7.99 15.65 2.33
C GLY A 86 9.47 15.63 1.97
N LYS A 87 10.37 15.43 2.93
CA LYS A 87 11.81 15.25 2.64
C LYS A 87 12.16 13.78 2.54
N ASN A 88 13.25 13.50 1.82
CA ASN A 88 13.76 12.14 1.73
C ASN A 88 14.05 11.59 3.14
N ARG A 89 13.48 10.43 3.45
CA ARG A 89 13.60 9.78 4.76
C ARG A 89 13.61 8.28 4.60
N THR A 90 14.32 7.60 5.50
CA THR A 90 14.24 6.14 5.66
C THR A 90 13.60 5.83 6.99
N VAL A 91 12.59 4.97 6.99
CA VAL A 91 11.94 4.43 8.18
C VAL A 91 12.34 2.96 8.31
N THR A 92 12.99 2.62 9.42
CA THR A 92 13.34 1.23 9.73
C THR A 92 12.24 0.63 10.58
N LEU A 93 11.66 -0.49 10.12
CA LEU A 93 10.66 -1.22 10.88
C LEU A 93 11.31 -1.87 12.10
N ALA A 94 10.56 -1.98 13.20
CA ALA A 94 11.00 -2.61 14.43
C ALA A 94 11.44 -4.06 14.18
N ASP A 95 12.23 -4.61 15.12
CA ASP A 95 12.68 -6.00 15.09
C ASP A 95 13.44 -6.41 13.81
N ALA A 96 14.02 -5.44 13.10
CA ALA A 96 14.66 -5.61 11.80
C ALA A 96 13.74 -6.20 10.72
N TYR A 97 12.46 -5.80 10.70
CA TYR A 97 11.47 -6.25 9.71
C TYR A 97 11.58 -5.55 8.35
N GLY A 98 12.63 -4.77 8.13
CA GLY A 98 12.93 -4.14 6.85
C GLY A 98 12.87 -2.61 6.90
N THR A 99 12.87 -2.00 5.72
CA THR A 99 12.95 -0.56 5.57
C THR A 99 11.97 -0.02 4.54
N VAL A 100 11.39 1.13 4.86
CA VAL A 100 10.53 1.91 3.96
C VAL A 100 11.21 3.24 3.70
N MET A 101 11.60 3.49 2.46
CA MET A 101 12.21 4.75 2.05
C MET A 101 11.15 5.65 1.41
N LEU A 102 10.97 6.84 1.97
CA LEU A 102 10.11 7.89 1.43
C LEU A 102 10.99 8.89 0.68
N LYS A 103 10.68 9.14 -0.58
CA LYS A 103 11.35 10.13 -1.43
C LYS A 103 10.37 11.20 -1.85
N ALA A 104 10.81 12.45 -1.75
CA ALA A 104 10.08 13.60 -2.25
C ALA A 104 9.88 13.49 -3.76
N GLY A 105 8.72 13.95 -4.24
CA GLY A 105 8.50 14.16 -5.66
C GLY A 105 9.52 15.13 -6.26
N SER A 106 10.10 14.76 -7.41
CA SER A 106 11.11 15.57 -8.11
C SER A 106 10.58 16.29 -9.36
N VAL A 107 9.36 15.97 -9.78
CA VAL A 107 8.73 16.49 -11.00
C VAL A 107 7.26 16.84 -10.72
N GLU A 108 6.71 17.76 -11.51
CA GLU A 108 5.30 18.16 -11.40
C GLU A 108 4.38 16.94 -11.57
N GLY A 109 3.37 16.84 -10.71
CA GLY A 109 2.42 15.72 -10.70
C GLY A 109 2.92 14.44 -10.03
N LEU A 110 4.22 14.31 -9.69
CA LEU A 110 4.71 13.24 -8.82
C LEU A 110 4.87 13.81 -7.41
N TYR A 111 4.04 13.38 -6.46
CA TYR A 111 4.06 13.92 -5.09
C TYR A 111 5.05 13.18 -4.18
N GLY A 112 5.31 11.90 -4.45
CA GLY A 112 6.26 11.11 -3.66
C GLY A 112 6.55 9.74 -4.27
N THR A 113 7.56 9.07 -3.73
CA THR A 113 7.89 7.69 -4.05
C THR A 113 8.21 6.92 -2.78
N VAL A 114 7.59 5.76 -2.62
CA VAL A 114 7.79 4.83 -1.53
C VAL A 114 8.53 3.62 -2.06
N ILE A 115 9.63 3.25 -1.40
CA ILE A 115 10.43 2.07 -1.78
C ILE A 115 10.47 1.15 -0.57
N PHE A 116 9.98 -0.07 -0.76
CA PHE A 116 10.01 -1.14 0.23
C PHE A 116 11.25 -1.99 -0.03
N ARG A 117 12.11 -2.12 0.99
CA ARG A 117 13.36 -2.87 0.89
C ARG A 117 13.52 -3.81 2.07
N ASP A 118 13.70 -5.09 1.77
CA ASP A 118 13.88 -6.18 2.72
C ASP A 118 12.74 -6.22 3.76
N VAL A 119 11.55 -5.77 3.38
CA VAL A 119 10.37 -5.80 4.24
C VAL A 119 9.95 -7.25 4.40
N ARG A 120 9.95 -7.75 5.64
CA ARG A 120 9.69 -9.17 5.87
C ARG A 120 8.32 -9.55 5.31
N HIS A 121 8.26 -10.68 4.59
CA HIS A 121 7.02 -11.18 3.99
C HIS A 121 6.43 -10.30 2.88
N LEU A 122 7.19 -9.32 2.38
CA LEU A 122 6.79 -8.47 1.27
C LEU A 122 7.95 -8.41 0.27
N ASP A 123 7.66 -8.65 -1.00
CA ASP A 123 8.68 -8.47 -2.02
C ASP A 123 9.07 -6.99 -2.15
N ASP A 124 10.34 -6.76 -2.48
CA ASP A 124 10.84 -5.43 -2.79
C ASP A 124 10.02 -4.80 -3.92
N MET A 125 9.53 -3.58 -3.69
CA MET A 125 8.76 -2.86 -4.69
C MET A 125 8.93 -1.35 -4.57
N THR A 126 8.63 -0.66 -5.66
CA THR A 126 8.55 0.80 -5.74
C THR A 126 7.11 1.20 -6.04
N LEU A 127 6.59 2.15 -5.24
CA LEU A 127 5.26 2.74 -5.41
C LEU A 127 5.38 4.26 -5.54
N HIS A 128 4.94 4.79 -6.67
CA HIS A 128 4.87 6.21 -6.93
C HIS A 128 3.49 6.77 -6.57
N LEU A 129 3.45 7.93 -5.93
CA LEU A 129 2.23 8.65 -5.57
C LEU A 129 2.12 9.85 -6.48
N ALA A 130 1.19 9.81 -7.43
CA ALA A 130 1.14 10.79 -8.50
C ALA A 130 -0.28 11.24 -8.79
N ASP A 131 -0.40 12.46 -9.34
CA ASP A 131 -1.63 12.98 -9.88
C ASP A 131 -2.14 12.09 -11.04
N PRO A 132 -3.46 11.89 -11.18
CA PRO A 132 -4.01 11.14 -12.31
C PRO A 132 -3.58 11.66 -13.69
N GLU A 133 -3.37 12.97 -13.86
CA GLU A 133 -2.89 13.55 -15.12
C GLU A 133 -1.45 13.15 -15.41
N TYR A 134 -0.59 13.09 -14.39
CA TYR A 134 0.78 12.59 -14.53
C TYR A 134 0.81 11.15 -15.04
N ILE A 135 -0.11 10.30 -14.53
CA ILE A 135 -0.22 8.90 -14.94
C ILE A 135 -0.82 8.77 -16.35
N LYS A 136 -1.77 9.62 -16.73
CA LYS A 136 -2.44 9.61 -18.05
C LYS A 136 -1.58 10.12 -19.19
N ASN A 137 -0.64 11.03 -18.94
CA ASN A 137 0.23 11.61 -19.96
C ASN A 137 1.31 10.63 -20.50
N ASP A 138 1.12 9.33 -20.24
CA ASP A 138 1.92 8.22 -20.77
C ASP A 138 3.42 8.34 -20.46
N ASN A 139 3.76 8.91 -19.30
CA ASN A 139 5.14 9.13 -18.88
C ASN A 139 6.00 7.85 -18.90
N TYR A 140 5.40 6.64 -18.93
CA TYR A 140 6.11 5.36 -18.98
C TYR A 140 5.34 4.17 -19.63
N GLY A 141 4.24 4.35 -20.36
CA GLY A 141 3.43 3.19 -20.81
C GLY A 141 2.61 2.56 -19.68
N ILE A 142 2.10 3.40 -18.77
CA ILE A 142 1.40 2.97 -17.56
C ILE A 142 0.03 2.41 -17.94
N ASP A 143 -0.18 1.13 -17.67
CA ASP A 143 -1.48 0.50 -17.94
C ASP A 143 -2.41 0.70 -16.74
N GLN A 144 -3.53 1.38 -16.99
CA GLN A 144 -4.54 1.73 -15.98
C GLN A 144 -5.60 0.63 -15.83
N PHE A 145 -5.58 -0.42 -16.65
CA PHE A 145 -6.58 -1.49 -16.68
C PHE A 145 -6.00 -2.86 -16.33
N VAL A 146 -4.93 -2.90 -15.54
CA VAL A 146 -4.33 -4.18 -15.14
C VAL A 146 -5.04 -4.70 -13.91
N ASN A 147 -5.50 -5.95 -13.99
CA ASN A 147 -6.05 -6.63 -12.83
C ASN A 147 -4.91 -7.05 -11.91
N ILE A 148 -4.45 -6.12 -11.07
CA ILE A 148 -3.38 -6.39 -10.10
C ILE A 148 -3.93 -7.36 -9.05
N SER A 149 -3.15 -8.40 -8.78
CA SER A 149 -3.45 -9.39 -7.74
C SER A 149 -2.39 -9.36 -6.66
N VAL A 150 -2.82 -9.51 -5.41
CA VAL A 150 -1.95 -9.89 -4.31
C VAL A 150 -1.92 -11.40 -4.22
N ILE A 151 -0.72 -11.96 -4.19
CA ILE A 151 -0.46 -13.38 -4.04
C ILE A 151 0.25 -13.59 -2.71
N GLY A 152 -0.36 -14.40 -1.84
CA GLY A 152 0.22 -14.85 -0.58
C GLY A 152 0.69 -16.29 -0.71
N THR A 153 2.00 -16.52 -0.71
CA THR A 153 2.59 -17.86 -0.80
C THR A 153 3.00 -18.32 0.60
N CYS A 154 2.53 -19.50 1.03
CA CYS A 154 2.90 -20.03 2.33
C CYS A 154 4.43 -20.23 2.44
N THR A 155 5.03 -19.63 3.46
CA THR A 155 6.50 -19.71 3.70
C THR A 155 6.96 -21.10 4.14
N ASN A 156 6.04 -21.98 4.57
CA ASN A 156 6.38 -23.36 4.86
C ASN A 156 6.56 -24.16 3.56
N PRO A 157 7.79 -24.63 3.26
CA PRO A 157 8.08 -25.30 1.98
C PRO A 157 7.34 -26.63 1.80
N LYS A 158 6.80 -27.21 2.88
CA LYS A 158 5.99 -28.43 2.83
C LYS A 158 4.51 -28.15 2.54
N CYS A 159 4.02 -26.95 2.83
CA CYS A 159 2.62 -26.59 2.69
C CYS A 159 2.29 -26.16 1.25
N LYS A 160 3.13 -25.30 0.65
CA LYS A 160 3.03 -24.82 -0.75
C LYS A 160 1.68 -24.19 -1.14
N TYR A 161 0.79 -23.92 -0.20
CA TYR A 161 -0.49 -23.26 -0.48
C TYR A 161 -0.27 -21.81 -0.92
N VAL A 162 -1.09 -21.38 -1.88
CA VAL A 162 -1.08 -20.04 -2.47
C VAL A 162 -2.48 -19.45 -2.33
N TYR A 163 -2.53 -18.19 -1.90
CA TYR A 163 -3.74 -17.39 -1.75
C TYR A 163 -3.66 -16.24 -2.74
N THR A 164 -4.79 -15.84 -3.30
CA THR A 164 -4.85 -14.76 -4.28
C THR A 164 -6.02 -13.86 -3.97
N LYS A 165 -5.84 -12.56 -4.01
CA LYS A 165 -6.92 -11.56 -3.98
C LYS A 165 -6.64 -10.50 -5.02
N ASN A 166 -7.58 -10.27 -5.92
CA ASN A 166 -7.41 -9.30 -7.00
C ASN A 166 -8.09 -7.95 -6.69
N ALA A 167 -7.79 -6.95 -7.52
CA ALA A 167 -8.36 -5.61 -7.47
C ALA A 167 -9.90 -5.58 -7.46
N ALA A 168 -10.55 -6.56 -8.11
CA ALA A 168 -12.02 -6.70 -8.11
C ALA A 168 -12.57 -7.32 -6.81
N GLY A 169 -11.72 -7.59 -5.82
CA GLY A 169 -12.08 -8.27 -4.57
C GLY A 169 -12.31 -9.77 -4.72
N VAL A 170 -12.00 -10.36 -5.88
CA VAL A 170 -12.14 -11.80 -6.11
C VAL A 170 -10.95 -12.53 -5.48
N GLY A 171 -11.26 -13.64 -4.80
CA GLY A 171 -10.29 -14.46 -4.09
C GLY A 171 -10.27 -14.16 -2.60
N TYR A 172 -9.24 -14.64 -1.91
CA TYR A 172 -9.15 -14.63 -0.46
C TYR A 172 -7.70 -14.44 -0.01
N MET A 173 -7.50 -13.57 0.98
CA MET A 173 -6.25 -13.43 1.71
C MET A 173 -6.55 -13.63 3.20
N PRO A 174 -5.90 -14.60 3.87
CA PRO A 174 -6.08 -14.80 5.31
C PRO A 174 -5.69 -13.57 6.13
N SER A 175 -6.44 -13.30 7.20
CA SER A 175 -6.13 -12.24 8.16
C SER A 175 -4.79 -12.47 8.85
N GLY A 176 -4.02 -11.41 9.08
CA GLY A 176 -2.69 -11.48 9.67
C GLY A 176 -1.69 -12.29 8.84
N TYR A 177 -2.00 -12.52 7.56
CA TYR A 177 -1.12 -13.17 6.58
C TYR A 177 -0.60 -14.53 7.06
N LYS A 178 -1.46 -15.32 7.73
CA LYS A 178 -1.15 -16.68 8.19
C LYS A 178 -1.88 -17.71 7.34
N CYS A 179 -1.14 -18.72 6.87
CA CYS A 179 -1.69 -19.85 6.13
C CYS A 179 -2.71 -20.61 6.98
N ASP A 180 -3.95 -20.72 6.50
CA ASP A 180 -5.04 -21.42 7.18
C ASP A 180 -4.82 -22.95 7.28
N LYS A 181 -3.83 -23.49 6.55
CA LYS A 181 -3.50 -24.93 6.56
C LYS A 181 -2.43 -25.33 7.55
N CYS A 182 -1.45 -24.46 7.82
CA CYS A 182 -0.30 -24.80 8.67
C CYS A 182 0.13 -23.71 9.64
N GLY A 183 -0.57 -22.57 9.68
CA GLY A 183 -0.29 -21.44 10.59
C GLY A 183 0.96 -20.63 10.25
N SER A 184 1.77 -21.04 9.28
CA SER A 184 2.97 -20.30 8.85
C SER A 184 2.61 -19.01 8.13
N LYS A 185 3.48 -17.99 8.21
CA LYS A 185 3.28 -16.71 7.52
C LYS A 185 3.25 -16.88 5.99
N LEU A 186 2.59 -15.97 5.30
CA LEU A 186 2.57 -15.87 3.85
C LEU A 186 3.64 -14.87 3.41
N ASN A 187 4.39 -15.17 2.35
CA ASN A 187 5.13 -14.17 1.60
C ASN A 187 4.16 -13.50 0.61
N VAL A 188 4.04 -12.19 0.69
CA VAL A 188 3.07 -11.39 -0.05
C VAL A 188 3.77 -10.70 -1.21
N THR A 189 3.21 -10.88 -2.39
CA THR A 189 3.74 -10.35 -3.66
C THR A 189 2.61 -9.74 -4.45
N THR A 190 2.90 -8.74 -5.28
CA THR A 190 1.96 -8.17 -6.24
C THR A 190 2.28 -8.71 -7.63
N SER A 191 1.24 -9.06 -8.39
CA SER A 191 1.36 -9.59 -9.75
C SER A 191 0.45 -8.82 -10.70
N TRP A 192 0.92 -8.57 -11.91
CA TRP A 192 0.18 -7.88 -12.97
C TRP A 192 0.33 -8.62 -14.32
N GLY A 193 -0.76 -8.70 -15.09
CA GLY A 193 -0.92 -9.64 -16.22
C GLY A 193 -1.54 -10.95 -15.73
N GLY A 194 -2.66 -11.46 -16.25
CA GLY A 194 -3.18 -11.44 -17.60
C GLY A 194 -3.25 -12.91 -18.02
N ARG A 195 -4.45 -13.45 -18.24
CA ARG A 195 -4.62 -14.76 -18.87
C ARG A 195 -3.76 -14.91 -20.12
#